data_AF-A0A2V1D0K8-F1
#
_entry.id   AF-A0A2V1D0K8-F1
#
_cell.length_a   1.000
_cell.length_b   1.000
_cell.length_c   1.000
_cell.angle_alpha   90.00
_cell.angle_beta   90.00
_cell.angle_gamma   90.00
#
_symmetry.space_group_name_H-M   'P 1'
#
loop_
_entity.id
_entity.type
_entity.pdbx_description
1 polymer ?
#
loop_
_entity_poly.entity_id
_entity_poly.type
_entity_poly.pdbx_seq_one_letter_code
_entity_poly.pdbx_strand_id
1 'polypeptide(L)' 'MESPGPNPKVTIQRLRSPISSRQSASGYKRDRIPRACIRCRTRKVRCTGEHPCCRRCEMGGTECVYT' A
#
# COMPACT_ATOMS: atom_id res chain seq x y z
N MET A 1 23.36 4.49 -41.80
CA MET A 1 22.19 4.96 -41.05
C MET A 1 21.35 3.74 -40.70
N GLU A 2 21.74 2.97 -39.69
CA GLU A 2 20.91 1.86 -39.19
C GLU A 2 20.94 1.86 -37.67
N SER A 3 19.73 1.84 -37.13
CA SER A 3 19.33 2.20 -35.77
C SER A 3 19.72 1.14 -34.74
N PRO A 4 19.98 1.50 -33.47
CA PRO A 4 20.14 0.50 -32.41
C PRO A 4 18.80 -0.20 -32.16
N GLY A 5 18.79 -1.52 -32.35
CA GLY A 5 17.62 -2.39 -32.18
C GLY A 5 17.07 -2.41 -30.74
N PRO A 6 15.81 -2.85 -30.54
CA PRO A 6 15.14 -2.77 -29.25
C PRO A 6 15.70 -3.78 -28.25
N ASN A 7 16.01 -3.31 -27.04
CA ASN A 7 16.44 -4.14 -25.92
C ASN A 7 15.39 -5.23 -25.59
N PRO A 8 15.79 -6.49 -25.40
CA PRO A 8 14.86 -7.53 -24.97
C PRO A 8 14.41 -7.25 -23.52
N LYS A 9 13.09 -7.13 -23.34
CA LYS A 9 12.47 -7.02 -22.02
C LYS A 9 12.55 -8.37 -21.31
N VAL A 10 13.66 -8.63 -20.62
CA VAL A 10 13.82 -9.81 -19.78
C VAL A 10 12.80 -9.72 -18.65
N THR A 11 11.80 -10.60 -18.66
CA THR A 11 10.90 -10.79 -17.53
C THR A 11 11.64 -11.57 -16.46
N ILE A 12 11.91 -10.96 -15.31
CA ILE A 12 12.52 -11.69 -14.20
C ILE A 12 11.46 -12.68 -13.69
N GLN A 13 11.63 -13.95 -14.01
CA GLN A 13 10.78 -15.02 -13.51
C GLN A 13 10.88 -15.06 -11.98
N ARG A 14 9.76 -14.82 -11.27
CA ARG A 14 9.70 -14.97 -9.81
C ARG A 14 10.07 -16.40 -9.43
N LEU A 15 11.27 -16.60 -8.90
CA LEU A 15 11.61 -17.87 -8.26
C LEU A 15 10.65 -18.10 -7.08
N ARG A 16 9.92 -19.23 -7.12
CA ARG A 16 9.07 -19.65 -6.01
C ARG A 16 9.96 -20.02 -4.84
N SER A 17 10.12 -19.12 -3.88
CA SER A 17 10.78 -19.43 -2.61
C SER A 17 10.00 -20.54 -1.89
N PRO A 18 10.63 -21.64 -1.46
CA PRO A 18 9.95 -22.80 -0.83
C PRO A 18 9.41 -22.55 0.59
N ILE A 19 9.23 -21.29 1.00
CA ILE A 19 8.57 -20.94 2.27
C ILE A 19 7.07 -20.76 2.00
N SER A 20 6.41 -21.83 1.55
CA SER A 20 4.97 -21.82 1.28
C SER A 20 4.26 -22.95 2.05
N SER A 21 4.51 -23.02 3.37
CA SER A 21 3.78 -23.93 4.27
C SER A 21 3.48 -23.33 5.65
N ARG A 22 3.42 -22.01 5.77
CA ARG A 22 2.76 -21.35 6.90
C ARG A 22 1.68 -20.41 6.42
N GLN A 23 0.63 -20.99 5.86
CA GLN A 23 -0.69 -20.37 5.88
C GLN A 23 -1.14 -20.32 7.34
N SER A 24 -0.76 -19.24 8.04
CA SER A 24 -1.43 -18.86 9.27
C SER A 24 -2.81 -18.32 8.86
N ALA A 25 -3.79 -19.21 8.87
CA ALA A 25 -5.20 -18.95 8.71
C ALA A 25 -5.79 -18.25 9.95
N SER A 26 -5.15 -17.18 10.42
CA SER A 26 -5.75 -16.19 11.30
C SER A 26 -5.96 -14.91 10.49
N GLY A 27 -6.83 -15.04 9.49
CA GLY A 27 -7.27 -13.96 8.63
C GLY A 27 -8.14 -12.97 9.38
N TYR A 28 -7.59 -12.30 10.40
CA TYR A 28 -8.02 -10.94 10.64
C TYR A 28 -7.62 -10.21 9.37
N LYS A 29 -8.60 -10.00 8.50
CA LYS A 29 -8.47 -9.16 7.31
C LYS A 29 -7.88 -7.87 7.86
N ARG A 30 -6.56 -7.71 7.75
CA ARG A 30 -5.95 -6.40 7.88
C ARG A 30 -6.44 -5.73 6.63
N ASP A 31 -7.63 -5.15 6.74
CA ASP A 31 -8.20 -4.23 5.77
C ASP A 31 -7.11 -3.19 5.56
N ARG A 32 -6.25 -3.49 4.59
CA ARG A 32 -5.20 -2.58 4.18
C ARG A 32 -6.01 -1.46 3.60
N ILE A 33 -6.06 -0.37 4.35
CA ILE A 33 -6.81 0.80 3.95
C ILE A 33 -6.23 1.16 2.58
N PRO A 34 -7.01 1.07 1.50
CA PRO A 34 -6.49 1.28 0.16
C PRO A 34 -6.02 2.73 0.00
N ARG A 35 -6.47 3.61 0.91
CA ARG A 35 -6.29 5.04 0.83
C ARG A 35 -6.15 5.71 2.19
N ALA A 36 -4.96 6.22 2.47
CA ALA A 36 -4.76 7.17 3.55
C ALA A 36 -5.41 8.54 3.20
N CYS A 37 -5.98 9.22 4.19
CA CYS A 37 -6.43 10.61 4.04
C CYS A 37 -5.27 11.55 3.67
N ILE A 38 -5.58 12.74 3.13
CA ILE A 38 -4.57 13.72 2.70
C ILE A 38 -3.61 14.05 3.84
N ARG A 39 -4.13 14.29 5.05
CA ARG A 39 -3.29 14.65 6.20
C ARG A 39 -2.26 13.56 6.53
N CYS A 40 -2.68 12.30 6.51
CA CYS A 40 -1.78 11.16 6.73
C CYS A 40 -0.80 10.96 5.56
N ARG A 41 -1.23 11.22 4.31
CA ARG A 41 -0.35 11.20 3.13
C ARG A 41 0.74 12.26 3.21
N THR A 42 0.39 13.52 3.49
CA THR A 42 1.36 14.63 3.62
C THR A 42 2.33 14.39 4.76
N ARG A 43 1.84 13.83 5.88
CA ARG A 43 2.68 13.47 7.04
C ARG A 43 3.44 12.15 6.86
N LYS A 44 3.19 11.40 5.78
CA LYS A 44 3.77 10.07 5.51
C LYS A 44 3.61 9.09 6.68
N VAL A 45 2.48 9.16 7.38
CA VAL A 45 2.14 8.29 8.52
C VAL A 45 1.09 7.26 8.12
N ARG A 46 1.00 6.16 8.89
CA ARG A 46 -0.10 5.21 8.72
C ARG A 46 -1.43 5.88 9.07
N CYS A 47 -2.36 5.83 8.13
CA CYS A 47 -3.76 6.18 8.37
C CYS A 47 -4.49 4.98 8.98
N THR A 48 -5.48 5.22 9.84
CA THR A 48 -6.34 4.16 10.40
C THR A 48 -7.60 3.91 9.56
N GLY A 49 -7.94 4.81 8.63
CA GLY A 49 -9.02 4.60 7.67
C GLY A 49 -10.42 4.51 8.28
N GLU A 50 -10.56 4.92 9.55
CA GLU A 50 -11.85 5.03 10.22
C GLU A 50 -12.69 6.14 9.56
N HIS A 51 -14.00 5.91 9.45
CA HIS A 51 -14.99 6.88 8.98
C HIS A 51 -15.86 7.29 10.18
N PRO A 52 -16.16 8.59 10.36
CA PRO A 52 -16.00 9.70 9.40
C PRO A 52 -14.58 10.32 9.34
N CYS A 53 -13.73 10.03 10.34
CA CYS A 53 -12.42 10.67 10.49
C CYS A 53 -11.40 9.63 10.98
N CYS A 54 -10.15 9.73 10.50
CA CYS A 54 -9.08 8.87 10.98
C CYS A 54 -8.76 9.17 12.45
N ARG A 55 -8.50 8.18 13.31
CA ARG A 55 -8.15 8.41 14.75
C ARG A 55 -7.01 9.39 14.96
N ARG A 56 -6.04 9.45 14.03
CA ARG A 56 -4.94 10.44 14.07
C ARG A 56 -5.43 11.87 13.87
N CYS A 57 -6.39 12.02 12.97
CA CYS A 57 -6.96 13.27 12.55
C CYS A 57 -7.94 13.79 13.62
N GLU A 58 -8.74 12.87 14.17
CA GLU A 58 -9.65 13.08 15.31
C GLU A 58 -8.91 13.55 16.56
N MET A 59 -7.88 12.80 16.99
CA MET A 59 -7.04 13.20 18.14
C MET A 59 -6.32 14.53 17.91
N GLY A 60 -5.95 14.82 16.66
CA GLY A 60 -5.30 16.07 16.29
C GLY A 60 -6.27 17.25 16.13
N GLY A 61 -7.58 17.04 16.22
CA GLY A 61 -8.58 18.08 15.95
C GLY A 61 -8.47 18.66 14.54
N THR A 62 -7.96 17.87 13.58
CA THR A 62 -7.68 18.34 12.22
C THR A 62 -8.66 17.75 11.23
N GLU A 63 -8.98 18.54 10.20
CA GLU A 63 -9.80 18.08 9.08
C GLU A 63 -9.20 16.83 8.42
N CYS A 64 -10.03 15.79 8.29
CA CYS A 64 -9.70 14.51 7.68
C CYS A 64 -10.41 14.37 6.34
N VAL A 65 -9.70 14.71 5.26
CA VAL A 65 -10.23 14.62 3.90
C VAL A 65 -9.62 13.43 3.18
N TYR A 66 -10.48 12.60 2.57
CA TYR A 66 -10.10 11.48 1.71
C TYR A 66 -10.35 11.86 0.24
N THR A 67 -9.53 12.71 -0.37
CA THR A 67 -9.61 13.07 -1.81
C THR A 67 -8.99 12.04 -2.69
#